data_AF-A0A959QJN3-F1
#
_entry.id   AF-A0A959QJN3-F1
#
_cell.length_a   1.000
_cell.length_b   1.000
_cell.length_c   1.000
_cell.angle_alpha   90.00
_cell.angle_beta   90.00
_cell.angle_gamma   90.00
#
_symmetry.space_group_name_H-M   'P 1'
#
loop_
_entity.id
_entity.type
_entity.pdbx_description
1 polymer ?
#
loop_
_entity_poly.entity_id
_entity_poly.type
_entity_poly.pdbx_seq_one_letter_code
_entity_poly.pdbx_strand_id
1 'polypeptide(L)' 'MARISTKKFDYGKGIYYFVIKKDHNSNITIKRSDKQKAIVAYANYLKTYKDKCEWLGKWDGKKFVETDFNSLEAKMFKEA' A
#
# COMPACT_ATOMS: atom_id res chain seq x y z
N MET A 1 -32.71 -0.14 15.80
CA MET A 1 -31.63 -0.64 14.92
C MET A 1 -30.30 -0.30 15.56
N ALA A 2 -29.44 -1.28 15.85
CA ALA A 2 -28.11 -1.02 16.39
C ALA A 2 -27.30 -0.21 15.35
N ARG A 3 -26.77 0.94 15.76
CA ARG A 3 -25.94 1.81 14.92
C ARG A 3 -24.72 0.98 14.49
N ILE A 4 -24.60 0.69 13.18
CA ILE A 4 -23.40 0.06 12.64
C ILE A 4 -22.25 1.01 12.97
N SER A 5 -21.41 0.62 13.92
CA SER A 5 -20.16 1.31 14.21
C SER A 5 -19.37 1.33 12.91
N THR A 6 -19.16 2.52 12.35
CA THR A 6 -18.16 2.78 11.30
C THR A 6 -16.79 2.53 11.90
N LYS A 7 -16.42 1.24 12.03
CA LYS A 7 -15.12 0.84 12.54
C LYS A 7 -14.09 1.52 11.64
N LYS A 8 -13.40 2.52 12.20
CA LYS A 8 -12.27 3.17 11.56
C LYS A 8 -11.30 2.05 11.20
N PHE A 9 -10.83 2.06 9.96
CA PHE A 9 -9.98 1.00 9.42
C PHE A 9 -8.68 0.99 10.24
N ASP A 10 -8.56 0.00 11.14
CA ASP A 10 -7.35 -0.12 11.96
C ASP A 10 -6.24 -0.70 11.08
N TYR A 11 -5.24 0.13 10.78
CA TYR A 11 -4.09 -0.31 10.01
C TYR A 11 -3.26 -1.26 10.89
N GLY A 12 -2.98 -2.46 10.38
CA GLY A 12 -2.20 -3.46 11.10
C GLY A 12 -0.72 -3.11 11.08
N LYS A 13 -0.08 -3.20 12.25
CA LYS A 13 1.36 -2.97 12.39
C LYS A 13 2.14 -3.97 11.52
N GLY A 14 3.15 -3.47 10.81
CA GLY A 14 3.99 -4.27 9.94
C GLY A 14 3.43 -4.54 8.54
N ILE A 15 2.25 -4.00 8.22
CA ILE A 15 1.59 -4.22 6.93
C ILE A 15 1.90 -3.07 5.99
N TYR A 16 2.22 -3.40 4.74
CA TYR A 16 2.39 -2.46 3.64
C TYR A 16 1.04 -2.14 3.02
N TYR A 17 0.81 -0.85 2.81
CA TYR A 17 -0.40 -0.31 2.22
C TYR A 17 -0.06 0.47 0.96
N PHE A 18 -0.91 0.33 -0.03
CA PHE A 18 -0.92 1.20 -1.20
C PHE A 18 -2.34 1.34 -1.72
N VAL A 19 -2.61 2.48 -2.34
CA VAL A 19 -3.93 2.85 -2.84
C VAL A 19 -3.86 2.92 -4.35
N ILE A 20 -4.91 2.39 -4.99
CA ILE A 20 -5.12 2.56 -6.43
C ILE A 20 -6.39 3.38 -6.59
N LYS A 21 -6.26 4.60 -7.13
CA LYS A 21 -7.34 5.54 -7.38
C LYS A 21 -7.98 5.23 -8.73
N LYS A 22 -9.13 4.55 -8.74
CA LYS A 22 -9.88 4.29 -9.97
C LYS A 22 -10.85 5.45 -10.26
N ASP A 23 -11.02 5.76 -11.54
CA ASP A 23 -11.54 7.02 -12.13
C ASP A 23 -12.90 7.57 -11.63
N HIS A 24 -13.65 6.86 -10.78
CA HIS A 24 -15.04 7.25 -10.52
C HIS A 24 -15.48 7.37 -9.06
N ASN A 25 -15.05 6.48 -8.16
CA ASN A 25 -15.21 6.67 -6.70
C ASN A 25 -14.54 5.55 -5.87
N SER A 26 -13.63 4.79 -6.48
CA SER A 26 -13.17 3.52 -5.93
C SER A 26 -11.67 3.59 -5.68
N ASN A 27 -11.32 3.97 -4.46
CA ASN A 27 -9.97 3.84 -3.94
C ASN A 27 -9.80 2.42 -3.41
N ILE A 28 -9.00 1.62 -4.11
CA ILE A 28 -8.70 0.25 -3.68
C ILE A 28 -7.46 0.33 -2.80
N THR A 29 -7.66 0.18 -1.48
CA THR A 29 -6.54 0.03 -0.54
C THR A 29 -6.12 -1.43 -0.51
N ILE A 30 -4.95 -1.72 -1.05
CA ILE A 30 -4.36 -3.05 -0.99
C ILE A 30 -3.41 -3.09 0.21
N LYS A 31 -3.54 -4.16 0.99
CA LYS A 31 -2.71 -4.43 2.16
C LYS A 31 -1.94 -5.73 1.97
N ARG A 32 -0.64 -5.72 2.26
CA ARG A 32 0.23 -6.89 2.17
C ARG A 32 1.17 -6.94 3.37
N SER A 33 1.27 -8.08 4.04
CA SER A 33 2.19 -8.30 5.16
C SER A 33 3.65 -8.42 4.69
N ASP A 34 3.85 -8.99 3.51
CA ASP A 34 5.17 -9.29 2.98
C ASP A 34 5.69 -8.15 2.09
N LYS A 35 6.92 -7.69 2.38
CA LYS A 35 7.59 -6.59 1.66
C LYS A 35 7.77 -6.91 0.18
N GLN A 36 8.25 -8.12 -0.13
CA GLN A 36 8.54 -8.52 -1.50
C GLN A 36 7.24 -8.58 -2.31
N LYS A 37 6.21 -9.21 -1.75
CA LYS A 37 4.90 -9.30 -2.40
C LYS A 37 4.24 -7.94 -2.58
N ALA A 38 4.45 -7.01 -1.63
CA ALA A 38 3.92 -5.66 -1.73
C ALA A 38 4.56 -4.88 -2.88
N ILE A 39 5.89 -4.95 -3.00
CA ILE A 39 6.66 -4.29 -4.07
C ILE A 39 6.27 -4.86 -5.44
N VAL A 40 6.26 -6.19 -5.59
CA VAL A 40 5.89 -6.85 -6.85
C VAL A 40 4.45 -6.53 -7.25
N ALA A 41 3.52 -6.55 -6.30
CA ALA A 41 2.14 -6.18 -6.57
C ALA A 41 2.05 -4.72 -7.02
N TYR A 42 2.68 -3.80 -6.30
CA TYR A 42 2.68 -2.39 -6.65
C TYR A 42 3.32 -2.14 -8.02
N ALA A 43 4.44 -2.78 -8.35
CA ALA A 43 5.08 -2.68 -9.67
C ALA A 43 4.16 -3.17 -10.79
N ASN A 44 3.42 -4.26 -10.59
CA ASN A 44 2.43 -4.74 -11.55
C ASN A 44 1.27 -3.76 -11.72
N TYR A 45 0.75 -3.21 -10.62
CA TYR A 45 -0.29 -2.19 -10.68
C TYR A 45 0.20 -0.90 -11.31
N LEU A 46 1.45 -0.50 -11.09
CA LEU A 46 2.07 0.69 -11.68
C LEU A 46 2.26 0.53 -13.20
N LYS A 47 2.47 -0.70 -13.70
CA LYS A 47 2.43 -1.00 -15.14
C LYS A 47 1.03 -0.83 -15.73
N THR A 48 -0.01 -1.25 -15.01
CA THR A 48 -1.41 -1.21 -15.50
C THR A 48 -2.10 0.14 -15.28
N TYR A 49 -1.75 0.86 -14.21
CA TYR A 49 -2.44 2.04 -13.68
C TYR A 49 -1.44 3.15 -13.33
N LYS A 50 -0.51 3.43 -14.24
CA LYS A 50 0.69 4.28 -14.09
C LYS A 50 0.48 5.58 -13.31
N ASP A 51 -0.62 6.29 -13.57
CA ASP A 51 -0.92 7.60 -12.98
C ASP A 51 -1.87 7.55 -11.77
N LYS A 52 -2.27 6.34 -11.36
CA LYS A 52 -3.35 6.10 -10.40
C LYS A 52 -2.92 5.28 -9.19
N CYS A 53 -1.65 4.89 -9.12
CA CYS A 53 -1.08 4.16 -8.00
C CYS A 53 -0.39 5.11 -7.02
N GLU A 54 -0.74 5.00 -5.74
CA GLU A 54 -0.15 5.78 -4.66
C GLU A 54 0.38 4.82 -3.59
N TRP A 55 1.69 4.81 -3.40
CA TRP A 55 2.33 4.02 -2.36
C TRP A 55 2.23 4.74 -1.01
N LEU A 56 1.57 4.13 -0.03
CA LEU A 56 1.48 4.69 1.32
C LEU A 56 2.66 4.26 2.20
N GLY A 57 3.20 3.07 1.97
CA GLY A 57 4.28 2.51 2.79
C GLY A 57 3.81 1.53 3.86
N LYS A 58 4.72 1.19 4.76
CA LYS A 58 4.51 0.28 5.88
C LYS A 58 3.90 1.00 7.06
N TRP A 59 2.82 0.46 7.62
CA TRP A 59 2.26 0.98 8.85
C TRP A 59 3.03 0.43 10.06
N ASP A 60 3.60 1.31 10.89
CA ASP A 60 4.32 0.92 12.11
C ASP A 60 3.43 0.95 13.37
N GLY A 61 2.14 1.29 13.24
CA GLY A 61 1.19 1.41 14.35
C GLY A 61 0.90 2.86 14.76
N LYS A 62 1.73 3.81 14.35
CA LYS A 62 1.50 5.27 14.55
C LYS A 62 1.61 6.09 13.27
N LYS A 63 2.51 5.70 12.36
CA LYS A 63 2.77 6.40 11.10
C LYS A 63 3.14 5.42 10.00
N PHE A 64 3.01 5.89 8.76
CA PHE A 64 3.58 5.21 7.62
C PHE A 64 5.10 5.44 7.59
N VAL A 65 5.84 4.36 7.33
CA VAL A 65 7.29 4.29 7.20
C VAL A 65 7.58 3.62 5.87
N GLU A 66 8.74 3.89 5.26
CA GLU A 66 9.04 3.37 3.91
C GLU A 66 8.04 3.86 2.84
N THR A 67 7.73 5.16 2.87
CA THR A 67 6.90 5.86 1.85
C THR A 67 7.60 5.98 0.49
N ASP A 68 8.92 5.86 0.47
CA ASP A 68 9.72 5.96 -0.76
C ASP A 68 9.81 4.60 -1.46
N PHE A 69 8.88 4.34 -2.38
CA PHE A 69 8.88 3.14 -3.22
C PHE A 69 10.18 3.00 -4.03
N ASN A 70 10.72 4.10 -4.55
CA ASN A 70 11.96 4.08 -5.36
C ASN A 70 13.17 3.62 -4.52
N SER A 71 13.25 4.03 -3.25
CA SER A 71 14.31 3.58 -2.33
C SER A 71 14.14 2.10 -1.94
N LEU A 72 12.89 1.64 -1.83
CA LEU A 72 12.55 0.24 -1.55
C LEU A 72 12.93 -0.69 -2.71
N GLU A 73 12.58 -0.31 -3.93
CA GLU A 73 12.88 -1.07 -5.14
C GLU A 73 14.40 -1.17 -5.35
N ALA A 74 15.12 -0.05 -5.22
CA ALA A 74 16.58 -0.02 -5.39
C ALA A 74 17.33 -0.91 -4.36
N LYS A 75 16.82 -1.02 -3.14
CA LYS A 75 17.38 -1.94 -2.12
C LYS A 75 17.11 -3.39 -2.47
N MET A 76 15.93 -3.69 -3.03
CA MET A 76 15.55 -5.05 -3.42
C MET A 76 16.41 -5.61 -4.56
N PHE A 77 16.78 -4.78 -5.53
CA PHE A 77 17.62 -5.19 -6.66
C PHE A 77 19.13 -5.19 -6.38
N LYS A 78 19.60 -4.51 -5.31
CA LYS A 78 21.02 -4.50 -4.92
C LYS A 78 21.46 -5.70 -4.08
N GLU A 79 20.52 -6.46 -3.52
CA GLU A 79 20.79 -7.67 -2.72
C GLU A 79 20.56 -8.98 -3.52
N ALA A 80 20.38 -8.90 -4.84
CA ALA A 80 20.21 -10.06 -5.73
C ALA A 80 21.51 -10.47 -6.42
#